data_AF-A0A821XUF3-F1
#
_entry.id   AF-A0A821XUF3-F1
#
_cell.length_a   1.000
_cell.length_b   1.000
_cell.length_c   1.000
_cell.angle_alpha   90.00
_cell.angle_beta   90.00
_cell.angle_gamma   90.00
#
_symmetry.space_group_name_H-M   'P 1'
#
loop_
_entity.id
_entity.type
_entity.pdbx_description
1 polymer ?
#
loop_
_entity_poly.entity_id
_entity_poly.type
_entity_poly.pdbx_seq_one_letter_code
_entity_poly.pdbx_strand_id
1 'polypeptide(L)'
;YSNLFKYYEQMYEVIPNIIQTFIIAIEAMYIATLIIIPDLKSVIIIISTMCMILISLVATLHVWGIQVSSVMMIELIMSVGFCSDFCVHIVHAFLTSIGTRKERAQQALINMGMPILCASLSSIIGVLFLGLAHSYLFRTFFKTIISIMTLGTIHALIFLPVILSLIGSNWSSHRKDNIEQNNSLQMTTSINKDSQGNGYIIEEDITKKHENLQRKPNTIEEEEDDQLISTTQRVETINNNLTNLNMYT
;
A
#
# COMPACT_ATOMS: atom_id res chain seq x y z
N TYR A 1 42.37 -30.67 -27.23
CA TYR A 1 41.34 -30.05 -26.37
C TYR A 1 40.32 -31.09 -25.96
N SER A 2 40.22 -31.40 -24.67
CA SER A 2 39.26 -32.37 -24.14
C SER A 2 38.07 -31.65 -23.48
N ASN A 3 36.88 -32.27 -23.50
CA ASN A 3 35.67 -31.68 -22.90
C ASN A 3 35.78 -31.49 -21.37
N LEU A 4 36.64 -32.27 -20.71
CA LEU A 4 36.95 -32.12 -19.29
C LEU A 4 37.63 -30.79 -18.97
N PHE A 5 38.57 -30.34 -19.81
CA PHE A 5 39.26 -29.06 -19.61
C PHE A 5 38.28 -27.88 -19.57
N LYS A 6 37.28 -27.87 -20.47
CA LYS A 6 36.22 -26.85 -20.50
C LYS A 6 35.37 -26.84 -19.23
N TYR A 7 35.05 -28.01 -18.67
CA TYR A 7 34.24 -28.09 -17.45
C TYR A 7 34.99 -27.56 -16.22
N TYR A 8 36.31 -27.81 -16.15
CA TYR A 8 37.16 -27.31 -15.07
C TYR A 8 37.36 -25.80 -15.13
N GLU A 9 37.61 -25.22 -16.30
CA GLU A 9 37.65 -23.75 -16.47
C GLU A 9 36.32 -23.12 -16.08
N GLN A 10 35.19 -23.72 -16.50
CA GLN A 10 33.87 -23.20 -16.20
C GLN A 10 33.56 -23.22 -14.69
N MET A 11 33.92 -24.27 -13.95
CA MET A 11 33.70 -24.30 -12.50
C MET A 11 34.59 -23.31 -11.74
N TYR A 12 35.80 -23.03 -12.25
CA TYR A 12 36.74 -22.09 -11.63
C TYR A 12 36.27 -20.64 -11.73
N GLU A 13 35.69 -20.24 -12.87
CA GLU A 13 35.19 -18.86 -13.06
C GLU A 13 33.77 -18.64 -12.54
N VAL A 14 32.90 -19.66 -12.57
CA VAL A 14 31.47 -19.48 -12.28
C VAL A 14 31.19 -19.29 -10.78
N ILE A 15 31.89 -20.00 -9.89
CA ILE A 15 31.68 -19.89 -8.44
C ILE A 15 31.92 -18.47 -7.90
N PRO A 16 33.06 -17.80 -8.16
CA PRO A 16 33.29 -16.44 -7.66
C PRO A 16 32.31 -15.42 -8.25
N ASN A 17 31.93 -15.57 -9.52
CA ASN A 17 30.95 -14.71 -10.18
C ASN A 17 29.56 -14.83 -9.53
N ILE A 18 29.14 -16.04 -9.17
CA ILE A 18 27.84 -16.23 -8.50
C ILE A 18 27.87 -15.64 -7.08
N ILE A 19 28.96 -15.81 -6.33
CA ILE A 19 29.07 -15.22 -4.98
C ILE A 19 29.01 -13.68 -5.06
N GLN A 20 29.72 -13.06 -6.01
CA GLN A 20 29.65 -11.61 -6.22
C GLN A 20 28.23 -11.18 -6.61
N THR A 21 27.58 -11.90 -7.51
CA THR A 21 26.20 -11.62 -7.92
C THR A 21 25.22 -11.74 -6.75
N PHE A 22 25.43 -12.70 -5.85
CA PHE A 22 24.61 -12.86 -4.65
C PHE A 22 24.75 -11.68 -3.68
N ILE A 23 25.98 -11.20 -3.45
CA ILE A 23 26.24 -10.02 -2.60
C ILE A 23 25.58 -8.78 -3.23
N ILE A 24 25.79 -8.56 -4.52
CA ILE A 24 25.18 -7.45 -5.27
C ILE A 24 23.66 -7.53 -5.21
N ALA A 25 23.07 -8.72 -5.30
CA ALA A 25 21.62 -8.90 -5.20
C ALA A 25 21.08 -8.51 -3.82
N ILE A 26 21.76 -8.88 -2.73
CA ILE A 26 21.37 -8.47 -1.36
C ILE A 26 21.45 -6.96 -1.21
N GLU A 27 22.53 -6.34 -1.70
CA GLU A 27 22.72 -4.89 -1.64
C GLU A 27 21.68 -4.15 -2.48
N ALA A 28 21.39 -4.64 -3.68
CA ALA A 28 20.33 -4.09 -4.53
C ALA A 28 18.95 -4.19 -3.86
N MET A 29 18.64 -5.30 -3.19
CA MET A 29 17.40 -5.47 -2.43
C MET A 29 17.32 -4.53 -1.22
N TYR A 30 18.44 -4.29 -0.54
CA TYR A 30 18.51 -3.30 0.52
C TYR A 30 18.18 -1.89 0.02
N ILE A 31 18.79 -1.48 -1.09
CA ILE A 31 18.55 -0.18 -1.73
C ILE A 31 17.10 -0.07 -2.20
N ALA A 32 16.56 -1.10 -2.87
CA ALA A 32 15.18 -1.12 -3.35
C ALA A 32 14.19 -0.98 -2.18
N THR A 33 14.43 -1.70 -1.08
CA THR A 33 13.58 -1.63 0.12
C THR A 33 13.64 -0.24 0.77
N LEU A 34 14.82 0.40 0.83
CA LEU A 34 14.97 1.77 1.35
C LEU A 34 14.21 2.80 0.52
N ILE A 35 14.21 2.64 -0.82
CA ILE A 35 13.50 3.55 -1.73
C ILE A 35 11.99 3.43 -1.53
N ILE A 36 11.47 2.21 -1.38
CA ILE A 36 10.03 1.97 -1.21
C ILE A 36 9.57 2.35 0.21
N ILE A 37 10.39 2.04 1.23
CA ILE A 37 10.06 2.22 2.64
C ILE A 37 11.14 3.08 3.30
N PRO A 38 10.95 4.41 3.40
CA PRO A 38 11.93 5.32 3.99
C PRO A 38 11.91 5.29 5.54
N ASP A 39 11.80 4.10 6.14
CA ASP A 39 11.83 3.88 7.59
C ASP A 39 12.92 2.85 7.95
N LEU A 40 14.05 3.35 8.47
CA LEU A 40 15.24 2.52 8.77
C LEU A 40 14.95 1.34 9.71
N LYS A 41 14.04 1.51 10.68
CA LYS A 41 13.68 0.44 11.62
C LYS A 41 13.00 -0.72 10.90
N SER A 42 12.04 -0.41 10.03
CA SER A 42 11.34 -1.41 9.23
C SER A 42 12.29 -2.12 8.26
N VAL A 43 13.23 -1.39 7.66
CA VAL A 43 14.24 -1.99 6.77
C VAL A 43 15.14 -2.98 7.52
N ILE A 44 15.62 -2.65 8.72
CA ILE A 44 16.41 -3.59 9.54
C ILE A 44 15.62 -4.86 9.86
N ILE A 45 14.32 -4.74 10.17
CA ILE A 45 13.44 -5.88 10.43
C ILE A 45 13.30 -6.77 9.18
N ILE A 46 13.13 -6.16 7.99
CA ILE A 46 13.06 -6.89 6.72
C ILE A 46 14.36 -7.68 6.48
N ILE A 47 15.52 -7.03 6.59
CA ILE A 47 16.82 -7.68 6.38
C ILE A 47 17.02 -8.84 7.37
N SER A 48 16.72 -8.62 8.66
CA SER A 48 16.83 -9.67 9.67
C SER A 48 15.94 -10.87 9.33
N THR A 49 14.73 -10.62 8.83
CA THR A 49 13.81 -11.68 8.42
C THR A 49 14.31 -12.40 7.17
N MET A 50 14.90 -11.68 6.21
CA MET A 50 15.55 -12.27 5.03
C MET A 50 16.71 -13.20 5.42
N CYS A 51 17.59 -12.76 6.32
CA CYS A 51 18.68 -13.59 6.80
C CYS A 51 18.16 -14.88 7.46
N MET A 52 17.11 -14.79 8.27
CA MET A 52 16.49 -15.97 8.89
C MET A 52 15.91 -16.95 7.86
N ILE A 53 15.27 -16.45 6.80
CA ILE A 53 14.73 -17.29 5.73
C ILE A 53 15.86 -17.97 4.96
N LEU A 54 16.94 -17.25 4.63
CA LEU A 54 18.08 -17.82 3.93
C LEU A 54 18.77 -18.92 4.75
N ILE A 55 18.97 -18.67 6.05
CA ILE A 55 19.55 -19.68 6.96
C ILE A 55 18.63 -20.90 7.04
N SER A 56 17.31 -20.69 7.17
CA SER A 56 16.32 -21.77 7.21
C SER A 56 16.29 -22.59 5.92
N LEU A 57 16.44 -21.93 4.77
CA LEU A 57 16.51 -22.57 3.47
C LEU A 57 17.75 -23.44 3.35
N VAL A 58 18.94 -22.89 3.62
CA VAL A 58 20.20 -23.64 3.58
C VAL A 58 20.16 -24.82 4.55
N ALA A 59 19.61 -24.63 5.76
CA ALA A 59 19.43 -25.70 6.72
C ALA A 59 18.52 -26.82 6.20
N THR A 60 17.40 -26.47 5.56
CA THR A 60 16.45 -27.44 5.00
C THR A 60 17.06 -28.22 3.84
N LEU A 61 17.82 -27.53 2.97
CA LEU A 61 18.53 -28.18 1.87
C LEU A 61 19.62 -29.14 2.36
N HIS A 62 20.30 -28.77 3.46
CA HIS A 62 21.27 -29.65 4.11
C HIS A 62 20.62 -30.91 4.67
N VAL A 63 19.48 -30.78 5.36
CA VAL A 63 18.71 -31.92 5.89
C VAL A 63 18.23 -32.85 4.76
N TRP A 64 17.92 -32.28 3.58
CA TRP A 64 17.52 -33.07 2.42
C TRP A 64 18.69 -33.69 1.64
N GLY A 65 19.94 -33.46 2.08
CA GLY A 65 21.13 -34.03 1.45
C GLY A 65 21.35 -33.56 0.01
N ILE A 66 20.84 -32.37 -0.33
CA ILE A 66 20.99 -31.80 -1.68
C ILE A 66 22.40 -31.26 -1.83
N GLN A 67 23.06 -31.64 -2.94
CA GLN A 67 24.39 -31.13 -3.26
C GLN A 67 24.28 -29.70 -3.80
N VAL A 68 25.15 -28.81 -3.31
CA VAL A 68 25.21 -27.43 -3.77
C VAL A 68 25.76 -27.43 -5.20
N SER A 69 24.90 -27.13 -6.16
CA SER A 69 25.23 -27.00 -7.59
C SER A 69 25.09 -25.54 -8.03
N SER A 70 25.72 -25.15 -9.13
CA SER A 70 25.56 -23.80 -9.72
C SER A 70 24.09 -23.44 -9.94
N VAL A 71 23.28 -24.44 -10.26
CA VAL A 71 21.83 -24.33 -10.42
C VAL A 71 21.13 -23.96 -9.09
N MET A 72 21.51 -24.60 -7.98
CA MET A 72 20.98 -24.30 -6.65
C MET A 72 21.33 -22.88 -6.20
N MET A 73 22.48 -22.36 -6.61
CA MET A 73 22.87 -20.99 -6.26
C MET A 73 21.98 -19.96 -6.97
N ILE A 74 21.56 -20.23 -8.21
CA ILE A 74 20.59 -19.38 -8.92
C ILE A 74 19.24 -19.42 -8.20
N GLU A 75 18.79 -20.59 -7.78
CA GLU A 75 17.55 -20.73 -6.98
C GLU A 75 17.64 -20.01 -5.63
N LEU A 76 18.83 -19.98 -5.00
CA LEU A 76 19.08 -19.22 -3.77
C LEU A 76 18.95 -17.71 -4.02
N ILE A 77 19.50 -17.20 -5.12
CA ILE A 77 19.35 -15.79 -5.52
C ILE A 77 17.87 -15.46 -5.77
N MET A 78 17.16 -16.33 -6.51
CA MET A 78 15.72 -16.17 -6.74
C MET A 78 14.92 -16.15 -5.44
N SER A 79 15.33 -16.96 -4.44
CA SER A 79 14.71 -16.95 -3.12
C SER A 79 14.78 -15.58 -2.43
N VAL A 80 15.92 -14.87 -2.54
CA VAL A 80 16.07 -13.53 -1.94
C VAL A 80 14.99 -12.60 -2.48
N GLY A 81 14.76 -12.62 -3.80
CA GLY A 81 13.73 -11.81 -4.45
C GLY A 81 12.33 -12.13 -3.94
N PHE A 82 11.89 -13.38 -4.05
CA PHE A 82 10.55 -13.79 -3.61
C PHE A 82 10.27 -13.53 -2.13
N CYS A 83 11.23 -13.83 -1.26
CA CYS A 83 11.05 -13.63 0.17
C CYS A 83 11.00 -12.13 0.52
N SER A 84 11.82 -11.30 -0.13
CA SER A 84 11.83 -9.85 0.10
C SER A 84 10.52 -9.20 -0.34
N ASP A 85 9.94 -9.65 -1.45
CA ASP A 85 8.65 -9.18 -1.97
C ASP A 85 7.52 -9.36 -0.94
N PHE A 86 7.41 -10.57 -0.38
CA PHE A 86 6.42 -10.86 0.67
C PHE A 86 6.60 -9.96 1.90
N CYS A 87 7.85 -9.70 2.30
CA CYS A 87 8.13 -8.88 3.47
C CYS A 87 7.83 -7.39 3.22
N VAL A 88 8.23 -6.85 2.06
CA VAL A 88 7.97 -5.46 1.69
C VAL A 88 6.47 -5.20 1.63
N HIS A 89 5.68 -6.09 1.03
CA HIS A 89 4.22 -5.93 0.96
C HIS A 89 3.55 -5.89 2.33
N ILE A 90 3.95 -6.78 3.24
CA ILE A 90 3.41 -6.81 4.62
C ILE A 90 3.83 -5.55 5.39
N VAL A 91 5.09 -5.15 5.32
CA VAL A 91 5.60 -3.98 6.04
C VAL A 91 4.97 -2.71 5.48
N HIS A 92 4.83 -2.60 4.16
CA HIS A 92 4.15 -1.47 3.53
C HIS A 92 2.69 -1.37 3.99
N ALA A 93 1.97 -2.50 4.04
CA ALA A 93 0.61 -2.54 4.60
C ALA A 93 0.59 -2.11 6.08
N PHE A 94 1.54 -2.59 6.89
CA PHE A 94 1.69 -2.18 8.29
C PHE A 94 1.93 -0.67 8.45
N LEU A 95 2.77 -0.08 7.59
CA LEU A 95 3.07 1.36 7.61
C LEU A 95 1.90 2.23 7.16
N THR A 96 1.04 1.69 6.30
CA THR A 96 -0.15 2.40 5.80
C THR A 96 -1.34 2.28 6.75
N SER A 97 -1.41 1.21 7.55
CA SER A 97 -2.45 1.03 8.57
C SER A 97 -2.38 2.05 9.71
N ILE A 98 -3.55 2.38 10.25
CA ILE A 98 -3.74 3.33 11.36
C ILE A 98 -4.16 2.54 12.60
N GLY A 99 -3.55 2.85 13.75
CA GLY A 99 -3.85 2.21 15.03
C GLY A 99 -2.61 1.93 15.86
N THR A 100 -2.78 1.13 16.90
CA THR A 100 -1.66 0.62 17.70
C THR A 100 -0.77 -0.33 16.87
N ARG A 101 0.48 -0.58 17.30
CA ARG A 101 1.37 -1.53 16.59
C ARG A 101 0.73 -2.90 16.39
N LYS A 102 -0.01 -3.39 17.39
CA LYS A 102 -0.70 -4.67 17.33
C LYS A 102 -1.82 -4.66 16.28
N GLU A 103 -2.67 -3.66 16.31
CA GLU A 103 -3.77 -3.51 15.34
C GLU A 103 -3.25 -3.36 13.91
N ARG A 104 -2.18 -2.57 13.73
CA ARG A 104 -1.54 -2.38 12.42
C ARG A 104 -0.93 -3.67 11.90
N ALA A 105 -0.27 -4.47 12.76
CA ALA A 105 0.26 -5.77 12.36
C ALA A 105 -0.85 -6.76 11.99
N GLN A 106 -1.96 -6.75 12.73
CA GLN A 106 -3.13 -7.56 12.41
C GLN A 106 -3.77 -7.14 11.08
N GLN A 107 -3.98 -5.84 10.85
CA GLN A 107 -4.52 -5.34 9.59
C GLN A 107 -3.62 -5.65 8.40
N ALA A 108 -2.31 -5.50 8.55
CA ALA A 108 -1.34 -5.86 7.52
C ALA A 108 -1.46 -7.34 7.13
N LEU A 109 -1.58 -8.23 8.13
CA LEU A 109 -1.73 -9.66 7.90
C LEU A 109 -3.08 -10.02 7.26
N ILE A 110 -4.17 -9.37 7.66
CA ILE A 110 -5.50 -9.58 7.04
C ILE A 110 -5.47 -9.16 5.57
N ASN A 111 -4.83 -8.05 5.26
CA ASN A 111 -4.82 -7.49 3.91
C ASN A 111 -3.86 -8.25 2.97
N MET A 112 -2.69 -8.67 3.46
CA MET A 112 -1.63 -9.27 2.62
C MET A 112 -1.50 -10.79 2.77
N GLY A 113 -2.11 -11.39 3.80
CA GLY A 113 -1.97 -12.82 4.07
C GLY A 113 -2.54 -13.71 2.96
N MET A 114 -3.78 -13.46 2.52
CA MET A 114 -4.39 -14.25 1.44
C MET A 114 -3.64 -14.10 0.10
N PRO A 115 -3.31 -12.87 -0.37
CA PRO A 115 -2.51 -12.70 -1.59
C PRO A 115 -1.19 -13.49 -1.59
N ILE A 116 -0.45 -13.46 -0.47
CA ILE A 116 0.84 -14.14 -0.35
C ILE A 116 0.68 -15.67 -0.34
N LEU A 117 -0.34 -16.17 0.36
CA LEU A 117 -0.67 -17.60 0.35
C LEU A 117 -1.03 -18.08 -1.06
N CYS A 118 -1.87 -17.33 -1.78
CA CYS A 118 -2.22 -17.64 -3.16
C CYS A 118 -0.99 -17.63 -4.08
N ALA A 119 -0.11 -16.63 -3.97
CA ALA A 119 1.12 -16.53 -4.77
C ALA A 119 2.08 -17.70 -4.51
N SER A 120 2.16 -18.14 -3.26
CA SER A 120 3.04 -19.26 -2.86
C SER A 120 2.46 -20.60 -3.34
N LEU A 121 1.15 -20.80 -3.18
CA LEU A 121 0.48 -21.99 -3.66
C LEU A 121 0.51 -22.10 -5.19
N SER A 122 0.30 -20.99 -5.92
CA SER A 122 0.37 -21.00 -7.39
C SER A 122 1.77 -21.35 -7.87
N SER A 123 2.81 -20.86 -7.19
CA SER A 123 4.21 -21.21 -7.50
C SER A 123 4.51 -22.69 -7.24
N ILE A 124 4.03 -23.24 -6.12
CA ILE A 124 4.16 -24.68 -5.79
C ILE A 124 3.46 -25.54 -6.84
N ILE A 125 2.24 -25.17 -7.24
CA ILE A 125 1.48 -25.86 -8.29
C ILE A 125 2.21 -25.75 -9.63
N GLY A 126 2.78 -24.58 -9.94
CA GLY A 126 3.54 -24.34 -11.16
C GLY A 126 4.77 -25.25 -11.31
N VAL A 127 5.48 -25.52 -10.21
CA VAL A 127 6.64 -26.43 -10.24
C VAL A 127 6.28 -27.91 -10.06
N LEU A 128 5.02 -28.26 -9.84
CA LEU A 128 4.60 -29.65 -9.60
C LEU A 128 5.00 -30.58 -10.76
N PHE A 129 4.86 -30.11 -12.00
CA PHE A 129 5.24 -30.87 -13.19
C PHE A 129 6.76 -31.11 -13.29
N LEU A 130 7.60 -30.23 -12.72
CA LEU A 130 9.05 -30.46 -12.64
C LEU A 130 9.40 -31.63 -11.71
N GLY A 131 8.61 -31.83 -10.65
CA GLY A 131 8.80 -32.96 -9.72
C GLY A 131 8.56 -34.33 -10.36
N LEU A 132 7.73 -34.40 -11.41
CA LEU A 132 7.46 -35.63 -12.15
C LEU A 132 8.62 -36.06 -13.06
N ALA A 133 9.58 -35.16 -13.30
CA ALA A 133 10.71 -35.47 -14.16
C ALA A 133 11.71 -36.43 -13.48
N HIS A 134 12.35 -37.26 -14.29
CA HIS A 134 13.31 -38.26 -13.81
C HIS A 134 14.71 -37.67 -13.54
N SER A 135 15.01 -36.49 -14.07
CA SER A 135 16.34 -35.86 -13.93
C SER A 135 16.61 -35.40 -12.49
N TYR A 136 17.84 -35.62 -12.03
CA TYR A 136 18.31 -35.15 -10.73
C TYR A 136 18.14 -33.64 -10.55
N LEU A 137 18.45 -32.85 -11.59
CA LEU A 137 18.34 -31.39 -11.53
C LEU A 137 16.88 -30.97 -11.29
N PHE A 138 15.93 -31.51 -12.06
CA PHE A 138 14.51 -31.14 -11.93
C PHE A 138 13.90 -31.53 -10.58
N ARG A 139 14.28 -32.69 -10.03
CA ARG A 139 13.85 -33.11 -8.69
C ARG A 139 14.42 -32.21 -7.59
N THR A 140 15.65 -31.74 -7.79
CA THR A 140 16.28 -30.83 -6.85
C THR A 140 15.61 -29.46 -6.91
N PHE A 141 15.41 -28.90 -8.10
CA PHE A 141 14.63 -27.67 -8.34
C PHE A 141 13.26 -27.71 -7.64
N PHE A 142 12.50 -28.78 -7.86
CA PHE A 142 11.18 -28.95 -7.25
C PHE A 142 11.24 -28.85 -5.73
N LYS A 143 12.21 -29.54 -5.13
CA LYS A 143 12.45 -29.51 -3.69
C LYS A 143 12.79 -28.10 -3.21
N THR A 144 13.75 -27.43 -3.84
CA THR A 144 14.20 -26.11 -3.41
C THR A 144 13.06 -25.09 -3.48
N ILE A 145 12.30 -25.04 -4.58
CA ILE A 145 11.19 -24.09 -4.74
C ILE A 145 10.08 -24.34 -3.71
N ILE A 146 9.72 -25.60 -3.44
CA ILE A 146 8.76 -25.91 -2.36
C ILE A 146 9.29 -25.44 -1.00
N SER A 147 10.58 -25.63 -0.73
CA SER A 147 11.20 -25.19 0.53
C SER A 147 11.15 -23.67 0.66
N ILE A 148 11.51 -22.94 -0.40
CA ILE A 148 11.49 -21.47 -0.43
C ILE A 148 10.07 -20.94 -0.21
N MET A 149 9.09 -21.47 -0.95
CA MET A 149 7.70 -21.01 -0.86
C MET A 149 7.11 -21.28 0.52
N THR A 150 7.35 -22.46 1.10
CA THR A 150 6.82 -22.81 2.43
C THR A 150 7.52 -22.02 3.54
N LEU A 151 8.85 -22.05 3.60
CA LEU A 151 9.62 -21.36 4.64
C LEU A 151 9.50 -19.84 4.54
N GLY A 152 9.56 -19.30 3.33
CA GLY A 152 9.41 -17.87 3.06
C GLY A 152 8.05 -17.37 3.51
N THR A 153 6.98 -18.10 3.17
CA THR A 153 5.61 -17.75 3.61
C THR A 153 5.44 -17.83 5.12
N ILE A 154 5.95 -18.88 5.75
CA ILE A 154 5.85 -19.06 7.21
C ILE A 154 6.56 -17.91 7.94
N HIS A 155 7.77 -17.57 7.55
CA HIS A 155 8.51 -16.48 8.19
C HIS A 155 7.90 -15.12 7.87
N ALA A 156 7.47 -14.88 6.63
CA ALA A 156 6.85 -13.62 6.24
C ALA A 156 5.47 -13.41 6.92
N LEU A 157 4.65 -14.44 7.10
CA LEU A 157 3.30 -14.30 7.66
C LEU A 157 3.24 -14.46 9.19
N ILE A 158 4.17 -15.19 9.80
CA ILE A 158 4.16 -15.44 11.25
C ILE A 158 5.23 -14.61 11.95
N PHE A 159 6.49 -14.77 11.56
CA PHE A 159 7.60 -14.12 12.26
C PHE A 159 7.59 -12.60 12.06
N LEU A 160 7.43 -12.14 10.82
CA LEU A 160 7.49 -10.72 10.49
C LEU A 160 6.40 -9.88 11.19
N PRO A 161 5.09 -10.24 11.20
CA PRO A 161 4.07 -9.42 11.86
C PRO A 161 4.23 -9.42 13.38
N VAL A 162 4.74 -10.50 13.97
CA VAL A 162 5.06 -10.57 15.40
C VAL A 162 6.17 -9.60 15.77
N ILE A 163 7.26 -9.57 15.00
CA ILE A 163 8.36 -8.62 15.23
C ILE A 163 7.90 -7.16 15.00
N LEU A 164 7.12 -6.91 13.95
CA LEU A 164 6.53 -5.59 13.68
C LEU A 164 5.60 -5.13 14.81
N SER A 165 4.83 -6.03 15.39
CA SER A 165 3.95 -5.74 16.52
C SER A 165 4.72 -5.30 17.77
N LEU A 166 5.91 -5.86 17.99
CA LEU A 166 6.76 -5.53 19.15
C LEU A 166 7.58 -4.26 18.93
N ILE A 167 8.34 -4.19 17.84
CA ILE A 167 9.41 -3.20 17.62
C ILE A 167 9.13 -2.30 16.41
N GLY A 168 8.01 -2.51 15.70
CA GLY A 168 7.67 -1.77 14.49
C GLY A 168 7.60 -0.25 14.69
N SER A 169 7.94 0.48 13.63
CA SER A 169 8.00 1.94 13.65
C SER A 169 6.62 2.58 13.90
N ASN A 170 6.64 3.69 14.65
CA ASN A 170 5.45 4.51 14.94
C ASN A 170 5.13 5.49 13.80
N TRP A 171 5.73 5.31 12.60
CA TRP A 171 5.59 6.19 11.43
C TRP A 171 4.16 6.68 11.13
N SER A 172 3.15 5.83 11.35
CA SER A 172 1.73 6.15 11.16
C SER A 172 1.25 7.40 11.95
N SER A 173 1.90 7.73 13.08
CA SER A 173 1.56 8.92 13.88
C SER A 173 1.68 10.21 13.05
N HIS A 174 2.72 10.32 12.21
CA HIS A 174 2.95 11.53 11.40
C HIS A 174 1.88 11.74 10.33
N ARG A 175 1.28 10.68 9.78
CA ARG A 175 0.23 10.81 8.76
C ARG A 175 -1.12 11.15 9.38
N LYS A 176 -1.39 10.69 10.61
CA LYS A 176 -2.61 10.99 11.35
C LYS A 176 -2.67 12.46 11.76
N ASP A 177 -1.54 13.01 12.23
CA ASP A 177 -1.42 14.43 12.59
C ASP A 177 -1.73 15.34 11.39
N ASN A 178 -1.21 15.03 10.20
CA ASN A 178 -1.47 15.81 8.98
C ASN A 178 -2.95 15.74 8.51
N ILE A 179 -3.63 14.60 8.70
CA ILE A 179 -5.05 14.45 8.33
C ILE A 179 -5.96 15.19 9.32
N GLU A 180 -5.68 15.09 10.63
CA GLU A 180 -6.42 15.82 11.66
C GLU A 180 -6.20 17.34 11.56
N GLN A 181 -4.97 17.79 11.25
CA GLN A 181 -4.69 19.20 10.99
C GLN A 181 -5.46 19.71 9.76
N ASN A 182 -5.45 18.99 8.64
CA ASN A 182 -6.18 19.40 7.44
C ASN A 182 -7.71 19.43 7.65
N ASN A 183 -8.26 18.47 8.41
CA ASN A 183 -9.69 18.46 8.74
C ASN A 183 -10.07 19.61 9.69
N SER A 184 -9.23 19.91 10.68
CA SER A 184 -9.44 21.06 11.59
C SER A 184 -9.31 22.41 10.87
N LEU A 185 -8.36 22.55 9.95
CA LEU A 185 -8.20 23.74 9.09
C LEU A 185 -9.40 23.94 8.16
N GLN A 186 -9.94 22.86 7.58
CA GLN A 186 -11.18 22.93 6.80
C GLN A 186 -12.37 23.34 7.67
N MET A 187 -12.49 22.77 8.88
CA MET A 187 -13.56 23.12 9.82
C MET A 187 -13.49 24.59 10.28
N THR A 188 -12.30 25.11 10.60
CA THR A 188 -12.11 26.54 10.91
C THR A 188 -12.38 27.45 9.72
N THR A 189 -12.10 26.98 8.50
CA THR A 189 -12.37 27.75 7.28
C THR A 189 -13.87 27.80 6.98
N SER A 190 -14.62 26.72 7.22
CA SER A 190 -16.09 26.74 7.13
C SER A 190 -16.74 27.63 8.19
N ILE A 191 -16.30 27.53 9.46
CA ILE A 191 -16.83 28.38 10.55
C ILE A 191 -16.56 29.86 10.28
N ASN A 192 -15.37 30.19 9.75
CA ASN A 192 -15.04 31.57 9.42
C ASN A 192 -15.87 32.09 8.24
N LYS A 193 -16.13 31.28 7.20
CA LYS A 193 -17.04 31.67 6.10
C LYS A 193 -18.46 31.98 6.58
N ASP A 194 -18.99 31.21 7.52
CA ASP A 194 -20.32 31.42 8.07
C ASP A 194 -20.36 32.65 9.01
N SER A 195 -19.27 32.90 9.74
CA SER A 195 -19.15 34.05 10.66
C SER A 195 -18.89 35.37 9.92
N GLN A 196 -18.11 35.33 8.84
CA GLN A 196 -17.75 36.50 8.03
C GLN A 196 -18.90 36.89 7.09
N GLY A 197 -19.76 35.94 6.69
CA GLY A 197 -21.04 36.21 6.02
C GLY A 197 -22.06 36.90 6.93
N ASN A 198 -22.14 36.53 8.21
CA ASN A 198 -23.04 37.19 9.17
C ASN A 198 -22.54 38.56 9.66
N GLY A 199 -21.22 38.77 9.76
CA GLY A 199 -20.65 40.06 10.17
C GLY A 199 -20.91 41.17 9.15
N TYR A 200 -20.82 40.88 7.85
CA TYR A 200 -21.06 41.86 6.79
C TYR A 200 -22.54 42.28 6.69
N ILE A 201 -23.47 41.34 6.94
CA ILE A 201 -24.90 41.61 6.92
C ILE A 201 -25.32 42.48 8.12
N ILE A 202 -24.73 42.26 9.30
CA ILE A 202 -25.04 43.09 10.49
C ILE A 202 -24.44 44.50 10.36
N GLU A 203 -23.24 44.64 9.81
CA GLU A 203 -22.61 45.96 9.59
C GLU A 203 -23.39 46.76 8.51
N GLU A 204 -23.85 46.10 7.43
CA GLU A 204 -24.71 46.73 6.42
C GLU A 204 -26.09 47.10 6.96
N ASP A 205 -26.74 46.26 7.77
CA ASP A 205 -28.06 46.56 8.33
C ASP A 205 -28.00 47.69 9.37
N ILE A 206 -26.94 47.77 10.18
CA ILE A 206 -26.74 48.88 11.12
C ILE A 206 -26.45 50.17 10.36
N THR A 207 -25.64 50.12 9.30
CA THR A 207 -25.31 51.30 8.47
C THR A 207 -26.53 51.79 7.70
N LYS A 208 -27.29 50.90 7.06
CA LYS A 208 -28.54 51.22 6.35
C LYS A 208 -29.64 51.69 7.30
N LYS A 209 -29.70 51.18 8.54
CA LYS A 209 -30.65 51.64 9.56
C LYS A 209 -30.29 53.02 10.11
N HIS A 210 -29.00 53.34 10.24
CA HIS A 210 -28.55 54.68 10.63
C HIS A 210 -28.77 55.71 9.50
N GLU A 211 -28.66 55.29 8.24
CA GLU A 211 -28.89 56.14 7.07
C GLU A 211 -30.40 56.40 6.83
N ASN A 212 -31.25 55.38 7.04
CA ASN A 212 -32.71 55.54 6.93
C ASN A 212 -33.34 56.36 8.07
N LEU A 213 -32.68 56.49 9.23
CA LEU A 213 -33.18 57.34 10.32
C LEU A 213 -32.90 58.83 10.08
N GLN A 214 -32.05 59.18 9.09
CA GLN A 214 -31.74 60.56 8.72
C GLN A 214 -32.42 61.03 7.43
N ARG A 215 -33.13 60.16 6.70
CA ARG A 215 -33.90 60.53 5.51
C ARG A 215 -35.38 60.17 5.64
N LYS A 216 -36.20 61.15 6.00
CA LYS A 216 -37.57 61.31 5.51
C LYS A 216 -37.75 62.81 5.22
N PRO A 217 -38.44 63.28 4.15
CA PRO A 217 -39.54 62.60 3.45
C PRO A 217 -39.65 62.76 1.90
N ASN A 218 -40.71 62.14 1.36
CA ASN A 218 -41.33 62.23 0.00
C ASN A 218 -40.62 61.42 -1.09
N THR A 219 -41.23 60.48 -1.84
CA THR A 219 -42.50 60.47 -2.62
C THR A 219 -42.77 58.99 -3.02
N ILE A 220 -43.88 58.35 -2.63
CA ILE A 220 -45.08 57.97 -3.42
C ILE A 220 -44.81 57.30 -4.80
N GLU A 221 -45.13 56.00 -4.85
CA GLU A 221 -45.62 55.15 -5.97
C GLU A 221 -44.70 54.74 -7.13
N GLU A 222 -44.93 53.51 -7.62
CA GLU A 222 -44.34 52.80 -8.79
C GLU A 222 -43.11 51.90 -8.56
N GLU A 223 -43.28 50.74 -7.90
CA GLU A 223 -42.43 49.56 -8.16
C GLU A 223 -43.08 48.20 -7.76
N GLU A 224 -44.42 48.13 -7.72
CA GLU A 224 -45.16 46.93 -7.22
C GLU A 224 -45.71 46.02 -8.34
N ASP A 225 -45.70 46.43 -9.62
CA ASP A 225 -46.32 45.67 -10.73
C ASP A 225 -45.37 44.67 -11.43
N ASP A 226 -44.05 44.87 -11.39
CA ASP A 226 -43.10 44.00 -12.11
C ASP A 226 -42.85 42.65 -11.40
N GLN A 227 -43.08 42.57 -10.09
CA GLN A 227 -42.94 41.31 -9.35
C GLN A 227 -44.08 40.33 -9.62
N LEU A 228 -45.31 40.81 -9.83
CA LEU A 228 -46.51 39.98 -9.95
C LEU A 228 -46.54 39.15 -11.25
N ILE A 229 -45.98 39.69 -12.34
CA ILE A 229 -45.91 39.04 -13.65
C ILE A 229 -44.87 37.90 -13.64
N SER A 230 -43.74 38.10 -12.94
CA SER A 230 -42.67 37.09 -12.85
C SER A 230 -43.08 35.85 -12.03
N THR A 231 -43.87 36.04 -10.98
CA THR A 231 -44.36 34.94 -10.14
C THR A 231 -45.42 34.11 -10.85
N THR A 232 -46.26 34.74 -11.68
CA THR A 232 -47.32 34.04 -12.42
C THR A 232 -46.76 33.12 -13.51
N GLN A 233 -45.73 33.57 -14.25
CA GLN A 233 -45.03 32.73 -15.24
C GLN A 233 -44.31 31.52 -14.63
N ARG A 234 -43.76 31.66 -13.42
CA ARG A 234 -43.09 30.57 -12.71
C ARG A 234 -44.05 29.47 -12.26
N VAL A 235 -45.26 29.83 -11.85
CA VAL A 235 -46.28 28.87 -11.40
C VAL A 235 -46.83 28.04 -12.58
N GLU A 236 -47.05 28.65 -13.74
CA GLU A 236 -47.58 27.95 -14.92
C GLU A 236 -46.57 26.94 -15.49
N THR A 237 -45.27 27.27 -15.45
CA THR A 237 -44.18 26.38 -15.88
C THR A 237 -44.06 25.12 -15.00
N ILE A 238 -44.30 25.26 -13.69
CA ILE A 238 -44.27 24.11 -12.75
C ILE A 238 -45.47 23.20 -12.97
N ASN A 239 -46.65 23.76 -13.22
CA ASN A 239 -47.87 22.98 -13.40
C ASN A 239 -47.84 22.13 -14.68
N ASN A 240 -47.29 22.65 -15.79
CA ASN A 240 -47.13 21.90 -17.04
C ASN A 240 -46.10 20.77 -16.96
N ASN A 241 -45.10 20.86 -16.07
CA ASN A 241 -44.15 19.77 -15.87
C ASN A 241 -44.72 18.64 -15.01
N LEU A 242 -45.62 18.95 -14.07
CA LEU A 242 -46.28 17.96 -13.22
C LEU A 242 -47.35 17.15 -13.96
N THR A 243 -48.09 17.77 -14.90
CA THR A 243 -49.05 17.04 -15.74
C THR A 243 -48.37 16.07 -16.70
N ASN A 244 -47.19 16.40 -17.22
CA ASN A 244 -46.41 15.50 -18.08
C ASN A 244 -45.79 14.30 -17.33
N LEU A 245 -45.56 14.42 -16.02
CA LEU A 245 -45.01 13.32 -15.21
C LEU A 245 -46.07 12.26 -14.84
N ASN A 246 -47.33 12.65 -14.72
CA ASN A 246 -48.45 11.75 -14.40
C ASN A 246 -49.00 10.95 -15.59
N MET A 247 -48.44 11.12 -16.81
CA MET A 247 -48.88 10.36 -18.00
C MET A 247 -48.03 9.10 -18.30
N TYR A 248 -47.00 8.82 -17.50
CA TYR A 248 -46.08 7.68 -17.71
C TYR A 248 -46.02 6.70 -16.51
N THR A 249 -47.05 6.67 -15.66
CA THR A 249 -47.26 5.65 -14.62
C THR A 249 -48.69 5.14 -14.66
#